data_AF-A0A426QDN9-F1
#
_entry.id   AF-A0A426QDN9-F1
#
_cell.length_a   1.000
_cell.length_b   1.000
_cell.length_c   1.000
_cell.angle_alpha   90.00
_cell.angle_beta   90.00
_cell.angle_gamma   90.00
#
_symmetry.space_group_name_H-M   'P 1'
#
loop_
_entity.id
_entity.type
_entity.pdbx_description
1 polymer ?
#
loop_
_entity_poly.entity_id
_entity_poly.type
_entity_poly.pdbx_seq_one_letter_code
_entity_poly.pdbx_strand_id
1 'polypeptide(L)'
;GEDGKPLTPLMGCYGVGVSRIVAAAIEQNNDERGILWPAPIAPFTLAIVPIGANKDATVMEKAEALHDELRARGIAVILDDRGLRPGAAFADWELIGVPLRVVVSPR
;
A
#
# COMPACT_ATOMS: atom_id res chain seq x y z
N GLY A 1 -16.31 47.85 -1.62
CA GLY A 1 -16.59 47.44 -3.00
C GLY A 1 -15.77 48.27 -3.94
N GLU A 2 -15.81 47.97 -5.24
CA GLU A 2 -15.19 48.78 -6.32
C GLU A 2 -15.64 50.26 -6.28
N ASP A 3 -16.77 50.51 -5.63
CA ASP A 3 -17.43 51.78 -5.36
C ASP A 3 -17.06 52.41 -3.99
N GLY A 4 -15.98 51.96 -3.34
CA GLY A 4 -15.42 52.56 -2.12
C GLY A 4 -16.23 52.35 -0.84
N LYS A 5 -17.40 51.70 -0.92
CA LYS A 5 -18.27 51.42 0.23
C LYS A 5 -17.76 50.24 1.06
N PRO A 6 -17.96 50.23 2.39
CA PRO A 6 -17.69 49.06 3.21
C PRO A 6 -18.46 47.85 2.67
N LEU A 7 -17.75 46.74 2.46
CA LEU A 7 -18.32 45.47 2.04
C LEU A 7 -17.87 44.40 3.03
N THR A 8 -18.81 43.61 3.52
CA THR A 8 -18.49 42.41 4.31
C THR A 8 -18.28 41.25 3.34
N PRO A 9 -17.05 40.72 3.19
CA PRO A 9 -16.80 39.59 2.32
C PRO A 9 -17.44 38.32 2.90
N LEU A 10 -18.02 37.50 2.03
CA LEU A 10 -18.54 36.19 2.39
C LEU A 10 -17.37 35.21 2.42
N MET A 11 -16.94 34.84 3.63
CA MET A 11 -15.77 33.99 3.87
C MET A 11 -16.18 32.64 4.47
N GLY A 12 -15.46 31.59 4.10
CA GLY A 12 -15.60 30.26 4.68
C GLY A 12 -14.24 29.71 5.10
N CYS A 13 -14.25 28.80 6.07
CA CYS A 13 -13.08 28.01 6.45
C CYS A 13 -13.43 26.52 6.32
N TYR A 14 -12.50 25.74 5.79
CA TYR A 14 -12.58 24.28 5.81
C TYR A 14 -11.23 23.70 6.23
N GLY A 15 -11.28 22.56 6.89
CA GLY A 15 -10.09 21.84 7.34
C GLY A 15 -10.29 20.34 7.16
N VAL A 16 -9.33 19.71 6.51
CA VAL A 16 -9.30 18.25 6.36
C VAL A 16 -8.25 17.70 7.32
N GLY A 17 -8.69 16.86 8.26
CA GLY A 17 -7.80 16.21 9.21
C GLY A 17 -7.03 15.08 8.53
N VAL A 18 -5.97 15.39 7.77
CA VAL A 18 -5.19 14.41 7.00
C VAL A 18 -4.71 13.22 7.85
N SER A 19 -4.22 13.49 9.06
CA SER A 19 -3.81 12.43 9.99
C SER A 19 -4.99 11.61 10.54
N ARG A 20 -6.16 12.24 10.68
CA ARG A 20 -7.38 11.54 11.14
C ARG A 20 -7.96 10.64 10.06
N ILE A 21 -7.79 10.98 8.77
CA ILE A 21 -8.27 10.16 7.67
C ILE A 21 -7.61 8.78 7.70
N VAL A 22 -6.31 8.70 7.96
CA VAL A 22 -5.60 7.42 8.04
C VAL A 22 -6.17 6.54 9.16
N ALA A 23 -6.31 7.10 10.37
CA ALA A 23 -6.86 6.38 11.50
C ALA A 23 -8.33 5.95 11.27
N ALA A 24 -9.16 6.85 10.75
CA ALA A 24 -10.56 6.56 10.45
C ALA A 24 -10.69 5.50 9.34
N ALA A 25 -9.82 5.51 8.33
CA ALA A 25 -9.82 4.49 7.29
C ALA A 25 -9.51 3.10 7.86
N ILE A 26 -8.54 2.98 8.77
CA ILE A 26 -8.22 1.72 9.44
C ILE A 26 -9.36 1.26 10.33
N GLU A 27 -9.89 2.15 11.18
CA GLU A 27 -10.99 1.84 12.12
C GLU A 27 -12.23 1.31 11.39
N GLN A 28 -12.54 1.90 10.22
CA GLN A 28 -13.70 1.51 9.42
C GLN A 28 -13.44 0.30 8.51
N ASN A 29 -12.17 -0.04 8.23
CA ASN A 29 -11.79 -1.11 7.30
C ASN A 29 -10.66 -1.95 7.89
N ASN A 30 -11.03 -2.95 8.69
CA ASN A 30 -10.12 -3.95 9.24
C ASN A 30 -10.86 -5.29 9.43
N ASP A 31 -10.07 -6.35 9.60
CA ASP A 31 -10.54 -7.66 10.03
C ASP A 31 -9.63 -8.22 11.13
N GLU A 32 -9.82 -9.49 11.50
CA GLU A 32 -9.01 -10.15 12.53
C GLU A 32 -7.53 -10.31 12.13
N ARG A 33 -7.18 -10.11 10.86
CA ARG A 33 -5.83 -10.32 10.31
C ARG A 33 -5.08 -9.01 10.10
N GLY A 34 -5.77 -7.88 9.95
CA GLY A 34 -5.12 -6.58 9.86
C GLY A 34 -5.94 -5.49 9.20
N ILE A 35 -5.22 -4.57 8.58
CA ILE A 35 -5.78 -3.38 7.94
C ILE A 35 -6.32 -3.75 6.56
N LEU A 36 -7.47 -3.19 6.17
CA LEU A 36 -8.01 -3.30 4.81
C LEU A 36 -8.00 -1.91 4.16
N TRP A 37 -6.90 -1.54 3.50
CA TRP A 37 -6.79 -0.21 2.92
C TRP A 37 -7.73 0.00 1.72
N PRO A 38 -8.42 1.16 1.64
CA PRO A 38 -8.94 1.64 0.36
C PRO A 38 -7.80 1.82 -0.64
N ALA A 39 -7.98 1.32 -1.88
CA ALA A 39 -6.93 1.29 -2.89
C ALA A 39 -6.18 2.63 -3.11
N PRO A 40 -6.84 3.82 -3.09
CA PRO A 40 -6.15 5.09 -3.29
C PRO A 40 -5.17 5.50 -2.19
N ILE A 41 -5.28 4.94 -0.99
CA ILE A 41 -4.47 5.31 0.19
C ILE A 41 -3.65 4.13 0.74
N ALA A 42 -3.67 2.98 0.05
CA ALA A 42 -2.86 1.85 0.42
C ALA A 42 -1.36 2.19 0.27
N PRO A 43 -0.48 1.73 1.18
CA PRO A 43 0.95 2.04 1.13
C PRO A 43 1.63 1.44 -0.11
N PHE A 44 1.18 0.25 -0.49
CA PHE A 44 1.53 -0.44 -1.73
C PHE A 44 0.26 -1.03 -2.31
N THR A 45 0.20 -1.14 -3.63
CA THR A 45 -0.87 -1.87 -4.31
C THR A 45 -0.63 -3.37 -4.25
N LEU A 46 0.64 -3.79 -4.31
CA LEU A 46 1.01 -5.19 -4.45
C LEU A 46 2.31 -5.52 -3.72
N ALA A 47 2.33 -6.64 -2.98
CA ALA A 47 3.52 -7.23 -2.38
C ALA A 47 3.92 -8.51 -3.12
N ILE A 48 5.16 -8.59 -3.60
CA ILE A 48 5.74 -9.80 -4.19
C ILE A 48 6.51 -10.53 -3.10
N VAL A 49 6.17 -11.80 -2.88
CA VAL A 49 6.79 -12.65 -1.86
C VAL A 49 7.46 -13.85 -2.53
N PRO A 50 8.79 -13.82 -2.76
CA PRO A 50 9.55 -14.96 -3.26
C PRO A 50 9.71 -16.03 -2.17
N ILE A 51 9.23 -17.24 -2.44
CA ILE A 51 9.33 -18.39 -1.54
C ILE A 51 10.30 -19.42 -2.09
N GLY A 52 11.30 -19.79 -1.29
CA GLY A 52 12.31 -20.78 -1.69
C GLY A 52 13.45 -20.21 -2.54
N ALA A 53 13.60 -18.88 -2.60
CA ALA A 53 14.71 -18.21 -3.28
C ALA A 53 16.10 -18.62 -2.78
N ASN A 54 16.20 -19.11 -1.53
CA ASN A 54 17.43 -19.67 -0.97
C ASN A 54 17.82 -21.03 -1.57
N LYS A 55 16.88 -21.73 -2.20
CA LYS A 55 17.10 -23.04 -2.86
C LYS A 55 17.21 -22.91 -4.37
N ASP A 56 16.56 -21.90 -4.93
CA ASP A 56 16.51 -21.68 -6.37
C ASP A 56 16.61 -20.18 -6.67
N ALA A 57 17.74 -19.77 -7.25
CA ALA A 57 18.00 -18.38 -7.60
C ALA A 57 17.02 -17.84 -8.66
N THR A 58 16.43 -18.72 -9.48
CA THR A 58 15.47 -18.30 -10.51
C THR A 58 14.21 -17.69 -9.91
N VAL A 59 13.84 -18.07 -8.68
CA VAL A 59 12.70 -17.48 -7.97
C VAL A 59 12.94 -15.99 -7.72
N MET A 60 14.13 -15.63 -7.26
CA MET A 60 14.46 -14.22 -7.00
C MET A 60 14.57 -13.45 -8.31
N GLU A 61 15.23 -14.00 -9.32
CA GLU A 61 15.35 -13.38 -10.65
C GLU A 61 13.97 -13.08 -11.25
N LYS A 62 13.01 -14.02 -11.16
CA LYS A 62 11.64 -13.81 -11.63
C LYS A 62 10.87 -12.80 -10.78
N ALA A 63 11.08 -12.79 -9.46
CA ALA A 63 10.43 -11.83 -8.56
C ALA A 63 10.92 -10.40 -8.82
N GLU A 64 12.23 -10.20 -9.02
CA GLU A 64 12.84 -8.92 -9.39
C GLU A 64 12.37 -8.44 -10.77
N ALA A 65 12.37 -9.33 -11.77
CA ALA A 65 11.87 -8.99 -13.11
C ALA A 65 10.39 -8.55 -13.08
N LEU A 66 9.55 -9.26 -12.32
CA LEU A 66 8.14 -8.90 -12.15
C LEU A 66 7.97 -7.58 -11.39
N HIS A 67 8.77 -7.35 -10.35
CA HIS A 67 8.78 -6.10 -9.61
C HIS A 67 9.07 -4.92 -10.55
N ASP A 68 10.13 -5.02 -11.36
CA ASP A 68 10.56 -3.94 -12.25
C ASP A 68 9.55 -3.69 -13.38
N GLU A 69 8.96 -4.76 -13.95
CA GLU A 69 7.90 -4.64 -14.96
C GLU A 69 6.68 -3.88 -14.42
N LEU A 70 6.20 -4.25 -13.24
CA LEU A 70 5.01 -3.62 -12.63
C LEU A 70 5.31 -2.18 -12.20
N ARG A 71 6.50 -1.93 -11.66
CA ARG A 71 6.95 -0.58 -11.30
C ARG A 71 7.05 0.32 -12.53
N ALA A 72 7.54 -0.19 -13.67
CA ALA A 72 7.57 0.54 -14.94
C ALA A 72 6.17 0.91 -15.45
N ARG A 73 5.12 0.17 -15.04
CA ARG A 73 3.71 0.50 -15.32
C ARG A 73 3.09 1.47 -14.30
N GLY A 74 3.88 1.98 -13.36
CA GLY A 74 3.42 2.93 -12.33
C GLY A 74 2.68 2.28 -11.16
N ILE A 75 2.77 0.96 -11.00
CA ILE A 75 2.15 0.25 -9.87
C ILE A 75 3.08 0.37 -8.65
N ALA A 76 2.53 0.73 -7.49
CA ALA A 76 3.25 0.73 -6.24
C ALA A 76 3.44 -0.72 -5.76
N VAL A 77 4.61 -1.29 -6.06
CA VAL A 77 4.97 -2.67 -5.73
C VAL A 77 6.07 -2.69 -4.68
N ILE A 78 5.99 -3.65 -3.75
CA ILE A 78 7.06 -3.98 -2.83
C ILE A 78 7.51 -5.42 -3.02
N LEU A 79 8.83 -5.66 -3.00
CA LEU A 79 9.43 -6.99 -3.01
C LEU A 79 9.85 -7.37 -1.59
N ASP A 80 9.42 -8.54 -1.10
CA ASP A 80 9.83 -9.07 0.19
C ASP A 80 11.09 -9.95 0.06
N ASP A 81 12.25 -9.34 0.15
CA ASP A 81 13.56 -10.00 0.06
C ASP A 81 14.10 -10.52 1.41
N ARG A 82 13.29 -10.46 2.48
CA ARG A 82 13.72 -10.76 3.86
C ARG A 82 14.02 -12.24 4.11
N GLY A 83 13.71 -13.13 3.17
CA GLY A 83 13.95 -14.58 3.29
C GLY A 83 13.15 -15.26 4.41
N LEU A 84 12.02 -14.67 4.81
CA LEU A 84 11.16 -15.20 5.87
C LEU A 84 10.43 -16.47 5.44
N ARG A 85 10.00 -17.27 6.43
CA ARG A 85 9.09 -18.40 6.17
C ARG A 85 7.76 -17.87 5.63
N PRO A 86 7.09 -18.59 4.70
CA PRO A 86 5.85 -18.13 4.07
C PRO A 86 4.80 -17.62 5.07
N GLY A 87 4.52 -18.39 6.14
CA GLY A 87 3.52 -18.00 7.12
C GLY A 87 3.84 -16.68 7.85
N ALA A 88 5.12 -16.41 8.14
CA ALA A 88 5.52 -15.15 8.78
C ALA A 88 5.43 -13.98 7.80
N ALA A 89 5.96 -14.15 6.58
CA ALA A 89 5.85 -13.12 5.54
C ALA A 89 4.38 -12.79 5.23
N PHE A 90 3.52 -13.81 5.15
CA PHE A 90 2.11 -13.63 4.83
C PHE A 90 1.36 -12.90 5.93
N ALA A 91 1.62 -13.26 7.20
CA ALA A 91 1.04 -12.57 8.34
C ALA A 91 1.44 -11.08 8.38
N ASP A 92 2.71 -10.76 8.11
CA ASP A 92 3.19 -9.38 8.07
C ASP A 92 2.46 -8.56 7.00
N TRP A 93 2.36 -9.08 5.77
CA TRP A 93 1.73 -8.33 4.66
C TRP A 93 0.21 -8.20 4.81
N GLU A 94 -0.44 -9.17 5.45
CA GLU A 94 -1.85 -9.08 5.83
C GLU A 94 -2.06 -8.07 6.96
N LEU A 95 -1.19 -8.07 7.97
CA LEU A 95 -1.23 -7.11 9.07
C LEU A 95 -1.05 -5.68 8.56
N ILE A 96 -0.09 -5.45 7.66
CA ILE A 96 0.15 -4.17 7.00
C ILE A 96 -1.02 -3.78 6.06
N GLY A 97 -1.74 -4.77 5.53
CA GLY A 97 -2.93 -4.57 4.72
C GLY A 97 -2.69 -4.35 3.23
N VAL A 98 -1.56 -4.82 2.68
CA VAL A 98 -1.29 -4.64 1.25
C VAL A 98 -2.36 -5.37 0.44
N PRO A 99 -3.13 -4.68 -0.44
CA PRO A 99 -4.34 -5.25 -1.04
C PRO A 99 -4.13 -6.50 -1.88
N LEU A 100 -2.99 -6.58 -2.59
CA LEU A 100 -2.63 -7.73 -3.41
C LEU A 100 -1.31 -8.34 -2.96
N ARG A 101 -1.24 -9.66 -2.91
CA ARG A 101 -0.01 -10.40 -2.68
C ARG A 101 0.21 -11.40 -3.80
N VAL A 102 1.37 -11.33 -4.44
CA VAL A 102 1.83 -12.30 -5.44
C VAL A 102 2.92 -13.15 -4.82
N VAL A 103 2.76 -14.47 -4.90
CA VAL A 103 3.75 -15.43 -4.41
C VAL A 103 4.51 -15.98 -5.61
N VAL A 104 5.83 -15.87 -5.58
CA VAL A 104 6.72 -16.45 -6.61
C VAL A 104 7.40 -17.67 -6.01
N SER A 105 7.30 -18.82 -6.67
CA SER A 105 7.81 -20.09 -6.16
C SER A 105 8.45 -20.92 -7.29
N PRO A 106 9.28 -21.93 -6.99
CA PRO A 106 9.86 -22.82 -8.01
C PRO A 106 8.83 -23.70 -8.75
N ARG A 107 7.59 -23.77 -8.25
CA ARG A 107 6.48 -24.52 -8.86
C ARG A 107 5.41 -23.59 -9.41
#